data_AF-A0A1H7XBN2-F1
#
_entry.id   AF-A0A1H7XBN2-F1
#
_cell.length_a   1.000
_cell.length_b   1.000
_cell.length_c   1.000
_cell.angle_alpha   90.00
_cell.angle_beta   90.00
_cell.angle_gamma   90.00
#
_symmetry.space_group_name_H-M   'P 1'
#
loop_
_entity.id
_entity.type
_entity.pdbx_description
1 polymer ?
#
loop_
_entity_poly.entity_id
_entity_poly.type
_entity_poly.pdbx_seq_one_letter_code
_entity_poly.pdbx_strand_id
1 'polypeptide(L)'
;MLAPSIDYAEQSGYGIWSFVPALTGFLVGGLFLRVIDGVVPHLHMRPMGLEETEGTPSSLSSTALLFLAVTIHNIPEGLAIGVAFGAAGEGAATIASAIVLALGIGLQNFPEGAALSMPIRAKGRSKSHAFNMGQSSALPEIVSATLGAWLVTQITIILPYALAFAAGAMVFVCVEGLIPNSQTNGHNKVATIAFMFGFAIMMTLDVALG
;
A
#
# COMPACT_ATOMS: atom_id res chain seq x y z
N MET A 1 -8.11 -3.64 -2.36
CA MET A 1 -8.67 -2.37 -1.82
C MET A 1 -9.87 -1.84 -2.59
N LEU A 2 -9.88 -1.84 -3.93
CA LEU A 2 -11.07 -1.43 -4.70
C LEU A 2 -12.23 -2.43 -4.57
N ALA A 3 -11.99 -3.73 -4.70
CA ALA A 3 -13.03 -4.75 -4.54
C ALA A 3 -13.70 -4.68 -3.14
N PRO A 4 -12.96 -4.69 -2.01
CA PRO A 4 -13.55 -4.49 -0.68
C PRO A 4 -14.34 -3.19 -0.53
N SER A 5 -13.93 -2.10 -1.18
CA SER A 5 -14.68 -0.84 -1.18
C SER A 5 -16.03 -0.98 -1.90
N ILE A 6 -16.08 -1.69 -3.02
CA ILE A 6 -17.30 -1.87 -3.81
C ILE A 6 -18.25 -2.80 -3.06
N ASP A 7 -17.75 -3.92 -2.55
CA ASP A 7 -18.54 -4.90 -1.80
C ASP A 7 -19.19 -4.27 -0.57
N TYR A 8 -18.44 -3.45 0.17
CA TYR A 8 -18.97 -2.73 1.33
C TYR A 8 -20.04 -1.70 0.93
N ALA A 9 -19.85 -1.00 -0.20
CA ALA A 9 -20.85 -0.05 -0.70
C ALA A 9 -22.14 -0.77 -1.14
N GLU A 10 -22.03 -1.96 -1.76
CA GLU A 10 -23.20 -2.79 -2.10
C GLU A 10 -23.99 -3.20 -0.86
N GLN A 11 -23.31 -3.70 0.17
CA GLN A 11 -23.91 -4.09 1.44
C GLN A 11 -24.53 -2.89 2.19
N SER A 12 -23.96 -1.70 2.00
CA SER A 12 -24.47 -0.45 2.58
C SER A 12 -25.66 0.15 1.80
N GLY A 13 -26.18 -0.56 0.79
CA GLY A 13 -27.39 -0.15 0.06
C GLY A 13 -27.18 0.85 -1.07
N TYR A 14 -25.94 1.03 -1.56
CA TYR A 14 -25.68 1.91 -2.71
C TYR A 14 -26.23 1.36 -4.03
N GLY A 15 -26.49 0.04 -4.11
CA GLY A 15 -27.05 -0.61 -5.31
C GLY A 15 -26.17 -0.41 -6.54
N ILE A 16 -26.74 0.09 -7.64
CA ILE A 16 -25.96 0.37 -8.85
C ILE A 16 -24.87 1.45 -8.64
N TRP A 17 -24.97 2.25 -7.58
CA TRP A 17 -24.05 3.34 -7.28
C TRP A 17 -22.87 2.92 -6.40
N SER A 18 -22.67 1.62 -6.14
CA SER A 18 -21.55 1.12 -5.32
C SER A 18 -20.17 1.44 -5.89
N PHE A 19 -20.08 1.75 -7.18
CA PHE A 19 -18.84 2.25 -7.78
C PHE A 19 -18.50 3.69 -7.38
N VAL A 20 -19.45 4.48 -6.85
CA VAL A 20 -19.23 5.91 -6.54
C VAL A 20 -18.19 6.11 -5.43
N PRO A 21 -18.27 5.45 -4.27
CA PRO A 21 -17.22 5.53 -3.26
C PRO A 21 -15.86 5.05 -3.79
N ALA A 22 -15.86 3.97 -4.57
CA ALA A 22 -14.65 3.40 -5.16
C ALA A 22 -13.97 4.37 -6.14
N LEU A 23 -14.74 4.97 -7.04
CA LEU A 23 -14.24 5.92 -8.02
C LEU A 23 -13.75 7.21 -7.35
N THR A 24 -14.58 7.79 -6.47
CA THR A 24 -14.27 9.07 -5.82
C THR A 24 -13.07 8.95 -4.90
N GLY A 25 -13.03 7.92 -4.04
CA GLY A 25 -11.87 7.65 -3.19
C GLY A 25 -10.62 7.44 -4.02
N PHE A 26 -10.65 6.57 -5.03
CA PHE A 26 -9.50 6.30 -5.90
C PHE A 26 -8.91 7.57 -6.54
N LEU A 27 -9.77 8.41 -7.14
CA LEU A 27 -9.31 9.65 -7.77
C LEU A 27 -8.76 10.65 -6.74
N VAL A 28 -9.43 10.80 -5.59
CA VAL A 28 -8.99 11.70 -4.53
C VAL A 28 -7.67 11.23 -3.92
N GLY A 29 -7.47 9.93 -3.74
CA GLY A 29 -6.22 9.35 -3.23
C GLY A 29 -5.04 9.59 -4.17
N GLY A 30 -5.23 9.35 -5.47
CA GLY A 30 -4.21 9.65 -6.48
C GLY A 30 -3.90 11.14 -6.58
N LEU A 31 -4.93 12.00 -6.59
CA LEU A 31 -4.77 13.45 -6.61
C LEU A 31 -4.07 13.96 -5.35
N PHE A 32 -4.42 13.43 -4.18
CA PHE A 32 -3.80 13.80 -2.91
C PHE A 32 -2.29 13.55 -2.96
N LEU A 33 -1.86 12.36 -3.37
CA LEU A 33 -0.43 12.09 -3.50
C LEU A 33 0.25 12.91 -4.60
N ARG A 34 -0.45 13.22 -5.69
CA ARG A 34 0.06 14.14 -6.71
C ARG A 34 0.31 15.54 -6.16
N VAL A 35 -0.58 16.04 -5.29
CA VAL A 35 -0.39 17.34 -4.62
C VAL A 35 0.75 17.26 -3.62
N ILE A 36 0.81 16.20 -2.81
CA ILE A 36 1.91 16.00 -1.85
C ILE A 36 3.25 15.90 -2.56
N ASP A 37 3.33 15.21 -3.70
CA ASP A 37 4.53 15.14 -4.54
C ASP A 37 4.97 16.53 -5.05
N GLY A 38 4.01 17.36 -5.47
CA GLY A 38 4.29 18.73 -5.90
C GLY A 38 4.71 19.68 -4.78
N VAL A 39 4.32 19.41 -3.52
CA VAL A 39 4.59 20.27 -2.36
C VAL A 39 5.81 19.78 -1.56
N VAL A 40 6.02 18.47 -1.48
CA VAL A 40 7.09 17.81 -0.74
C VAL A 40 8.00 17.13 -1.75
N PRO A 41 9.02 17.85 -2.26
CA PRO A 41 10.02 17.21 -3.08
C PRO A 41 10.75 16.21 -2.17
N HIS A 42 11.12 15.03 -2.71
CA HIS A 42 11.90 13.95 -2.07
C HIS A 42 11.15 12.68 -1.60
N LEU A 43 9.84 12.51 -1.84
CA LEU A 43 9.18 11.23 -1.52
C LEU A 43 9.30 10.14 -2.61
N HIS A 44 9.76 10.49 -3.82
CA HIS A 44 9.92 9.54 -4.92
C HIS A 44 11.36 9.13 -5.17
N MET A 45 11.57 7.82 -5.26
CA MET A 45 12.74 7.26 -5.92
C MET A 45 12.62 7.57 -7.42
N ARG A 46 13.40 8.51 -7.95
CA ARG A 46 13.62 8.59 -9.40
C ARG A 46 14.81 7.70 -9.78
N PRO A 47 14.83 7.14 -11.00
CA PRO A 47 15.96 6.39 -11.53
C PRO A 47 17.30 7.11 -11.32
N MET A 48 18.30 6.36 -10.89
CA MET A 48 19.68 6.82 -10.80
C MET A 48 20.17 7.16 -12.23
N GLY A 49 20.20 8.46 -12.58
CA GLY A 49 20.65 8.93 -13.90
C GLY A 49 20.01 10.21 -14.45
N LEU A 50 18.98 10.79 -13.80
CA LEU A 50 18.46 12.11 -14.14
C LEU A 50 18.94 13.12 -13.08
N GLU A 51 19.94 13.92 -13.42
CA GLU A 51 20.58 14.97 -12.58
C GLU A 51 19.70 16.19 -12.30
N GLU A 52 18.37 16.09 -12.41
CA GLU A 52 17.47 17.17 -12.02
C GLU A 52 16.66 16.75 -10.80
N THR A 53 17.25 16.99 -9.63
CA THR A 53 16.53 17.10 -8.38
C THR A 53 15.60 18.31 -8.46
N GLU A 54 14.32 18.11 -8.74
CA GLU A 54 13.33 19.17 -8.57
C GLU A 54 12.99 19.32 -7.07
N GLY A 55 13.10 20.56 -6.58
CA GLY A 55 12.75 20.96 -5.21
C GLY A 55 13.93 21.19 -4.26
N THR A 56 13.64 21.55 -3.00
CA THR A 56 14.66 21.92 -2.00
C THR A 56 15.40 20.69 -1.49
N PRO A 57 16.74 20.65 -1.49
CA PRO A 57 17.54 19.46 -1.14
C PRO A 57 17.16 18.89 0.23
N SER A 58 16.84 17.59 0.30
CA SER A 58 16.60 16.91 1.58
C SER A 58 17.90 16.39 2.20
N SER A 59 17.99 16.47 3.53
CA SER A 59 19.11 15.93 4.32
C SER A 59 19.02 14.41 4.54
N LEU A 60 17.95 13.75 4.07
CA LEU A 60 17.69 12.33 4.31
C LEU A 60 18.35 11.43 3.27
N SER A 61 18.95 10.33 3.72
CA SER A 61 19.52 9.33 2.81
C SER A 61 18.42 8.61 2.01
N SER A 62 18.73 8.12 0.80
CA SER A 62 17.77 7.35 -0.03
C SER A 62 17.19 6.12 0.69
N THR A 63 17.92 5.57 1.66
CA THR A 63 17.45 4.47 2.51
C THR A 63 16.41 4.94 3.54
N ALA A 64 16.59 6.14 4.09
CA ALA A 64 15.62 6.74 5.01
C ALA A 64 14.33 7.13 4.27
N LEU A 65 14.46 7.62 3.04
CA LEU A 65 13.31 7.91 2.17
C LEU A 65 12.57 6.63 1.79
N LEU A 66 13.27 5.54 1.43
CA LEU A 66 12.65 4.23 1.20
C LEU A 66 11.90 3.73 2.43
N PHE A 67 12.56 3.78 3.59
CA PHE A 67 11.98 3.36 4.86
C PHE A 67 10.70 4.13 5.15
N LEU A 68 10.73 5.46 5.00
CA LEU A 68 9.57 6.32 5.24
C LEU A 68 8.43 6.04 4.25
N ALA A 69 8.75 5.87 2.96
CA ALA A 69 7.75 5.56 1.94
C ALA A 69 7.02 4.25 2.25
N VAL A 70 7.76 3.17 2.54
CA VAL A 70 7.19 1.87 2.91
C VAL A 70 6.41 1.97 4.24
N THR A 71 6.92 2.71 5.21
CA THR A 71 6.25 2.93 6.51
C THR A 71 4.89 3.61 6.34
N ILE A 72 4.79 4.61 5.45
CA ILE A 72 3.53 5.30 5.15
C ILE A 72 2.56 4.38 4.41
N HIS A 73 3.07 3.50 3.54
CA HIS A 73 2.29 2.52 2.77
C HIS A 73 1.58 1.49 3.66
N ASN A 74 2.24 1.09 4.75
CA ASN A 74 1.72 0.13 5.71
C ASN A 74 0.55 0.69 6.54
N ILE A 75 0.33 2.01 6.55
CA ILE A 75 -0.80 2.62 7.27
C ILE A 75 -2.15 2.25 6.60
N PRO A 76 -2.35 2.50 5.28
CA PRO A 76 -3.52 2.02 4.55
C PRO A 76 -3.79 0.52 4.66
N GLU A 77 -2.75 -0.31 4.61
CA GLU A 77 -2.86 -1.76 4.72
C GLU A 77 -3.35 -2.18 6.09
N GLY A 78 -2.73 -1.62 7.14
CA GLY A 78 -3.16 -1.83 8.52
C GLY A 78 -4.62 -1.41 8.70
N LEU A 79 -4.98 -0.21 8.25
CA LEU A 79 -6.37 0.25 8.28
C LEU A 79 -7.30 -0.74 7.58
N ALA A 80 -6.96 -1.26 6.40
CA ALA A 80 -7.79 -2.22 5.67
C ALA A 80 -7.99 -3.54 6.44
N ILE A 81 -6.95 -4.08 7.06
CA ILE A 81 -7.06 -5.26 7.95
C ILE A 81 -8.00 -4.96 9.10
N GLY A 82 -7.76 -3.86 9.81
CA GLY A 82 -8.57 -3.42 10.94
C GLY A 82 -10.04 -3.28 10.58
N VAL A 83 -10.29 -2.61 9.47
CA VAL A 83 -11.61 -2.38 8.91
C VAL A 83 -12.32 -3.70 8.57
N ALA A 84 -11.64 -4.64 7.94
CA ALA A 84 -12.24 -5.93 7.59
C ALA A 84 -12.62 -6.74 8.83
N PHE A 85 -11.77 -6.78 9.86
CA PHE A 85 -12.10 -7.43 11.13
C PHE A 85 -13.17 -6.68 11.93
N GLY A 86 -13.17 -5.35 11.91
CA GLY A 86 -14.23 -4.53 12.50
C GLY A 86 -15.58 -4.78 11.84
N ALA A 87 -15.63 -4.81 10.51
CA ALA A 87 -16.84 -5.11 9.75
C ALA A 87 -17.35 -6.53 10.01
N ALA A 88 -16.43 -7.49 10.21
CA ALA A 88 -16.80 -8.84 10.63
C ALA A 88 -17.40 -8.89 12.05
N GLY A 89 -16.87 -8.07 12.97
CA GLY A 89 -17.42 -7.92 14.32
C GLY A 89 -18.83 -7.31 14.35
N GLU A 90 -19.12 -6.37 13.45
CA GLU A 90 -20.43 -5.73 13.30
C GLU A 90 -21.43 -6.56 12.45
N GLY A 91 -21.01 -7.72 11.94
CA GLY A 91 -21.84 -8.59 11.09
C GLY A 91 -22.05 -8.09 9.65
N ALA A 92 -21.32 -7.05 9.23
CA ALA A 92 -21.33 -6.56 7.86
C ALA A 92 -20.48 -7.44 6.93
N ALA A 93 -19.40 -8.04 7.44
CA ALA A 93 -18.53 -8.96 6.69
C ALA A 93 -18.38 -10.31 7.40
N THR A 94 -17.71 -11.27 6.77
CA THR A 94 -17.37 -12.54 7.42
C THR A 94 -15.97 -12.50 8.01
N ILE A 95 -15.75 -13.24 9.10
CA ILE A 95 -14.39 -13.43 9.66
C ILE A 95 -13.48 -14.09 8.60
N ALA A 96 -14.03 -14.99 7.77
CA ALA A 96 -13.29 -15.61 6.67
C ALA A 96 -12.74 -14.57 5.68
N SER A 97 -13.59 -13.67 5.17
CA SER A 97 -13.16 -12.59 4.26
C SER A 97 -12.11 -11.66 4.88
N ALA A 98 -12.18 -11.41 6.19
CA ALA A 98 -11.18 -10.60 6.89
C ALA A 98 -9.82 -11.32 7.02
N ILE A 99 -9.82 -12.62 7.34
CA ILE A 99 -8.61 -13.45 7.39
C ILE A 99 -7.94 -13.51 6.02
N VAL A 100 -8.74 -13.66 4.96
CA VAL A 100 -8.24 -13.74 3.59
C VAL A 100 -7.52 -12.45 3.18
N LEU A 101 -8.15 -11.30 3.43
CA LEU A 101 -7.53 -9.99 3.19
C LEU A 101 -6.21 -9.85 3.96
N ALA A 102 -6.20 -10.22 5.25
CA ALA A 102 -5.01 -10.15 6.09
C ALA A 102 -3.89 -11.08 5.62
N LEU A 103 -4.22 -12.27 5.11
CA LEU A 103 -3.23 -13.18 4.51
C LEU A 103 -2.67 -12.64 3.20
N GLY A 104 -3.51 -12.04 2.36
CA GLY A 104 -3.09 -11.38 1.12
C GLY A 104 -2.08 -10.27 1.40
N ILE A 105 -2.41 -9.37 2.33
CA ILE A 105 -1.52 -8.28 2.77
C ILE A 105 -0.25 -8.84 3.42
N GLY A 106 -0.37 -9.82 4.33
CA GLY A 106 0.80 -10.44 4.95
C GLY A 106 1.77 -11.06 3.94
N LEU A 107 1.26 -11.60 2.83
CA LEU A 107 2.11 -12.19 1.80
C LEU A 107 2.87 -11.14 0.98
N GLN A 108 2.25 -10.02 0.59
CA GLN A 108 2.95 -8.93 -0.11
C GLN A 108 3.97 -8.21 0.79
N ASN A 109 3.74 -8.18 2.10
CA ASN A 109 4.62 -7.49 3.05
C ASN A 109 5.97 -8.20 3.20
N PHE A 110 6.04 -9.50 2.85
CA PHE A 110 7.30 -10.23 2.84
C PHE A 110 8.26 -9.75 1.72
N PRO A 111 7.88 -9.69 0.43
CA PRO A 111 8.64 -9.00 -0.61
C PRO A 111 9.00 -7.55 -0.27
N GLU A 112 8.09 -6.77 0.30
CA GLU A 112 8.33 -5.36 0.64
C GLU A 112 9.38 -5.19 1.75
N GLY A 113 9.26 -5.96 2.84
CA GLY A 113 10.26 -6.00 3.91
C GLY A 113 11.63 -6.43 3.40
N ALA A 114 11.68 -7.36 2.45
CA ALA A 114 12.92 -7.74 1.77
C ALA A 114 13.47 -6.60 0.88
N ALA A 115 12.61 -5.91 0.13
CA ALA A 115 12.99 -4.78 -0.71
C ALA A 115 13.61 -3.62 0.09
N LEU A 116 13.19 -3.43 1.34
CA LEU A 116 13.80 -2.48 2.27
C LEU A 116 15.09 -3.02 2.91
N SER A 117 15.11 -4.29 3.30
CA SER A 117 16.24 -4.92 3.99
C SER A 117 17.49 -5.08 3.09
N MET A 118 17.29 -5.45 1.82
CA MET A 118 18.39 -5.77 0.89
C MET A 118 19.31 -4.57 0.60
N PRO A 119 18.81 -3.36 0.28
CA PRO A 119 19.66 -2.17 0.10
C PRO A 119 20.42 -1.78 1.37
N ILE A 120 19.80 -1.91 2.55
CA ILE A 120 20.46 -1.63 3.83
C ILE A 120 21.65 -2.58 4.04
N ARG A 121 21.44 -3.87 3.73
CA ARG A 121 22.50 -4.88 3.79
C ARG A 121 23.60 -4.62 2.76
N ALA A 122 23.24 -4.23 1.54
CA ALA A 122 24.18 -3.91 0.46
C ALA A 122 25.09 -2.72 0.82
N LYS A 123 24.60 -1.76 1.63
CA LYS A 123 25.38 -0.64 2.18
C LYS A 123 26.28 -1.03 3.37
N GLY A 124 26.50 -2.32 3.62
CA GLY A 124 27.46 -2.83 4.62
C GLY A 124 26.92 -2.99 6.04
N ARG A 125 25.62 -2.74 6.31
CA ARG A 125 25.02 -2.99 7.63
C ARG A 125 24.91 -4.48 7.94
N SER A 126 24.83 -4.84 9.22
CA SER A 126 24.70 -6.23 9.67
C SER A 126 23.35 -6.84 9.24
N LYS A 127 23.29 -8.18 9.11
CA LYS A 127 22.05 -8.90 8.75
C LYS A 127 20.90 -8.57 9.70
N SER A 128 21.18 -8.57 11.00
CA SER A 128 20.18 -8.27 12.04
C SER A 128 19.70 -6.82 11.96
N HIS A 129 20.58 -5.85 11.72
CA HIS A 129 20.17 -4.46 11.55
C HIS A 129 19.28 -4.27 10.31
N ALA A 130 19.65 -4.87 9.18
CA ALA A 130 18.85 -4.81 7.96
C ALA A 130 17.47 -5.43 8.15
N PHE A 131 17.41 -6.61 8.75
CA PHE A 131 16.16 -7.32 9.04
C PHE A 131 15.28 -6.56 10.04
N ASN A 132 15.84 -6.04 11.13
CA ASN A 132 15.08 -5.27 12.12
C ASN A 132 14.51 -3.99 11.52
N MET A 133 15.26 -3.31 10.64
CA MET A 133 14.76 -2.13 9.95
C MET A 133 13.65 -2.50 8.95
N GLY A 134 13.78 -3.62 8.23
CA GLY A 134 12.75 -4.10 7.31
C GLY A 134 11.43 -4.45 7.99
N GLN A 135 11.49 -5.03 9.18
CA GLN A 135 10.28 -5.34 9.95
C GLN A 135 9.70 -4.10 10.65
N SER A 136 10.56 -3.19 11.12
CA SER A 136 10.09 -2.02 11.88
C SER A 136 9.30 -1.04 11.02
N SER A 137 9.44 -1.06 9.69
CA SER A 137 8.58 -0.30 8.79
C SER A 137 7.13 -0.77 8.82
N ALA A 138 6.84 -2.01 9.23
CA ALA A 138 5.49 -2.56 9.34
C ALA A 138 4.82 -2.30 10.71
N LEU A 139 5.54 -1.75 11.70
CA LEU A 139 4.92 -1.40 12.99
C LEU A 139 3.71 -0.46 12.91
N PRO A 140 3.68 0.56 12.02
CA PRO A 140 2.48 1.38 11.83
C PRO A 140 1.26 0.59 11.38
N GLU A 141 1.44 -0.55 10.71
CA GLU A 141 0.35 -1.43 10.26
C GLU A 141 -0.48 -1.90 11.46
N ILE A 142 0.17 -2.31 12.56
CA ILE A 142 -0.49 -2.79 13.78
C ILE A 142 -1.33 -1.68 14.42
N VAL A 143 -0.74 -0.48 14.55
CA VAL A 143 -1.43 0.70 15.11
C VAL A 143 -2.62 1.07 14.22
N SER A 144 -2.43 1.05 12.90
CA SER A 144 -3.45 1.39 11.93
C SER A 144 -4.58 0.36 11.87
N ALA A 145 -4.28 -0.93 12.08
CA ALA A 145 -5.27 -1.99 12.17
C ALA A 145 -6.17 -1.84 13.40
N THR A 146 -5.58 -1.55 14.57
CA THR A 146 -6.39 -1.27 15.76
C THR A 146 -7.26 -0.03 15.57
N LEU A 147 -6.73 1.03 14.97
CA LEU A 147 -7.50 2.23 14.64
C LEU A 147 -8.61 1.93 13.62
N GLY A 148 -8.33 1.15 12.58
CA GLY A 148 -9.30 0.77 11.55
C GLY A 148 -10.46 -0.04 12.11
N ALA A 149 -10.18 -1.02 12.97
CA ALA A 149 -11.21 -1.80 13.66
C ALA A 149 -12.11 -0.92 14.53
N TRP A 150 -11.52 0.04 15.25
CA TRP A 150 -12.28 1.00 16.04
C TRP A 150 -13.11 1.95 15.17
N LEU A 151 -12.56 2.48 14.07
CA LEU A 151 -13.25 3.41 13.18
C LEU A 151 -14.51 2.81 12.56
N VAL A 152 -14.53 1.51 12.27
CA VAL A 152 -15.74 0.84 11.75
C VAL A 152 -16.92 0.94 12.71
N THR A 153 -16.66 0.93 14.02
CA THR A 153 -17.72 1.08 15.03
C THR A 153 -18.29 2.51 15.10
N GLN A 154 -17.61 3.49 14.50
CA GLN A 154 -17.95 4.91 14.62
C GLN A 154 -18.42 5.52 13.29
N ILE A 155 -17.85 5.11 12.15
CA ILE A 155 -18.01 5.80 10.86
C ILE A 155 -18.08 4.81 9.69
N THR A 156 -19.21 4.11 9.55
CA THR A 156 -19.45 3.14 8.45
C THR A 156 -19.56 3.82 7.07
N ILE A 157 -20.02 5.08 6.99
CA ILE A 157 -20.27 5.77 5.72
C ILE A 157 -18.98 6.15 4.96
N ILE A 158 -17.91 6.51 5.68
CA ILE A 158 -16.64 6.96 5.07
C ILE A 158 -15.77 5.80 4.61
N LEU A 159 -16.01 4.62 5.16
CA LEU A 159 -15.18 3.43 4.99
C LEU A 159 -14.89 3.04 3.54
N PRO A 160 -15.88 2.93 2.62
CA PRO A 160 -15.58 2.57 1.24
C PRO A 160 -14.76 3.66 0.54
N TYR A 161 -15.00 4.95 0.84
CA TYR A 161 -14.18 6.05 0.33
C TYR A 161 -12.72 5.97 0.81
N ALA A 162 -12.50 5.60 2.08
CA ALA A 162 -11.16 5.48 2.65
C ALA A 162 -10.37 4.31 2.04
N LEU A 163 -11.00 3.15 1.85
CA LEU A 163 -10.39 1.99 1.18
C LEU A 163 -10.05 2.30 -0.28
N ALA A 164 -10.93 3.01 -0.96
CA ALA A 164 -10.70 3.45 -2.33
C ALA A 164 -9.63 4.53 -2.44
N PHE A 165 -9.59 5.48 -1.50
CA PHE A 165 -8.52 6.47 -1.37
C PHE A 165 -7.16 5.81 -1.22
N ALA A 166 -7.05 4.82 -0.34
CA ALA A 166 -5.85 4.00 -0.22
C ALA A 166 -5.48 3.38 -1.57
N ALA A 167 -6.41 2.72 -2.26
CA ALA A 167 -6.14 2.11 -3.55
C ALA A 167 -5.59 3.11 -4.59
N GLY A 168 -6.17 4.32 -4.66
CA GLY A 168 -5.73 5.39 -5.55
C GLY A 168 -4.32 5.87 -5.26
N ALA A 169 -4.01 6.09 -3.98
CA ALA A 169 -2.68 6.47 -3.54
C ALA A 169 -1.63 5.40 -3.91
N MET A 170 -1.96 4.12 -3.72
CA MET A 170 -1.06 2.99 -4.04
C MET A 170 -0.74 2.92 -5.53
N VAL A 171 -1.75 3.06 -6.39
CA VAL A 171 -1.55 3.05 -7.84
C VAL A 171 -0.66 4.22 -8.27
N PHE A 172 -0.86 5.42 -7.71
CA PHE A 172 0.00 6.57 -7.97
C PHE A 172 1.47 6.26 -7.64
N VAL A 173 1.76 5.73 -6.45
CA VAL A 173 3.12 5.35 -6.02
C VAL A 173 3.74 4.28 -6.92
N CYS A 174 2.95 3.26 -7.31
CA CYS A 174 3.43 2.21 -8.20
C CYS A 174 3.84 2.76 -9.57
N VAL A 175 3.02 3.65 -10.14
CA VAL A 175 3.23 4.20 -11.48
C VAL A 175 4.37 5.23 -11.52
N GLU A 176 4.41 6.16 -10.57
CA GLU A 176 5.44 7.21 -10.52
C GLU A 176 6.79 6.70 -9.96
N GLY A 177 6.76 5.69 -9.08
CA GLY A 177 7.93 5.21 -8.37
C GLY A 177 8.35 3.80 -8.77
N LEU A 178 7.59 2.79 -8.34
CA LEU A 178 8.06 1.40 -8.33
C LEU A 178 8.30 0.83 -9.74
N ILE A 179 7.38 1.06 -10.68
CA ILE A 179 7.47 0.55 -12.05
C ILE A 179 8.70 1.15 -12.76
N PRO A 180 8.89 2.49 -12.83
CA PRO A 180 10.09 3.08 -13.41
C PRO A 180 11.38 2.58 -12.77
N ASN A 181 11.43 2.47 -11.43
CA ASN A 181 12.64 1.99 -10.73
C ASN A 181 12.96 0.53 -11.03
N SER A 182 11.95 -0.33 -11.13
CA SER A 182 12.16 -1.75 -11.46
C SER A 182 12.80 -1.94 -12.83
N GLN A 183 12.60 -0.97 -13.73
CA GLN A 183 13.15 -0.95 -15.09
C GLN A 183 14.49 -0.20 -15.18
N THR A 184 15.11 0.12 -14.04
CA THR A 184 16.47 0.66 -14.01
C THR A 184 17.50 -0.47 -14.08
N ASN A 185 18.74 -0.13 -14.42
CA ASN A 185 19.87 -1.08 -14.48
C ASN A 185 19.76 -2.17 -15.55
N GLY A 186 18.97 -1.97 -16.61
CA GLY A 186 18.96 -2.83 -17.81
C GLY A 186 18.19 -4.15 -17.68
N HIS A 187 17.46 -4.38 -16.57
CA HIS A 187 16.74 -5.62 -16.31
C HIS A 187 15.24 -5.59 -16.70
N ASN A 188 14.86 -4.73 -17.64
CA ASN A 188 13.46 -4.41 -17.96
C ASN A 188 12.60 -5.65 -18.24
N LYS A 189 13.13 -6.61 -19.00
CA LYS A 189 12.41 -7.86 -19.33
C LYS A 189 12.13 -8.70 -18.09
N VAL A 190 13.11 -8.82 -17.19
CA VAL A 190 12.97 -9.58 -15.94
C VAL A 190 11.99 -8.87 -15.00
N ALA A 191 12.09 -7.55 -14.89
CA ALA A 191 11.17 -6.73 -14.10
C ALA A 191 9.71 -6.89 -14.54
N THR A 192 9.44 -6.83 -15.86
CA THR A 192 8.09 -7.03 -16.39
C THR A 192 7.56 -8.44 -16.12
N ILE A 193 8.38 -9.49 -16.33
CA ILE A 193 7.98 -10.87 -16.04
C ILE A 193 7.71 -11.06 -14.54
N ALA A 194 8.57 -10.54 -13.68
CA ALA A 194 8.40 -10.60 -12.23
C ALA A 194 7.12 -9.87 -11.77
N PHE A 195 6.82 -8.71 -12.36
CA PHE A 195 5.57 -7.98 -12.13
C PHE A 195 4.36 -8.83 -12.53
N MET A 196 4.36 -9.42 -13.73
CA MET A 196 3.26 -10.28 -14.19
C MET A 196 3.04 -11.49 -13.27
N PHE A 197 4.11 -12.15 -12.83
CA PHE A 197 4.01 -13.26 -11.87
C PHE A 197 3.50 -12.80 -10.51
N GLY A 198 4.01 -11.69 -9.98
CA GLY A 198 3.54 -11.11 -8.72
C GLY A 198 2.06 -10.76 -8.78
N PHE A 199 1.62 -10.10 -9.86
CA PHE A 199 0.22 -9.79 -10.10
C PHE A 199 -0.64 -11.07 -10.19
N ALA A 200 -0.21 -12.07 -10.97
CA ALA A 200 -0.95 -13.32 -11.13
C ALA A 200 -1.07 -14.10 -9.81
N ILE A 201 -0.01 -14.13 -9.00
CA ILE A 201 -0.05 -14.74 -7.66
C ILE A 201 -1.05 -13.99 -6.78
N MET A 202 -0.96 -12.66 -6.71
CA MET A 202 -1.88 -11.87 -5.89
C MET A 202 -3.33 -12.04 -6.34
N MET A 203 -3.61 -11.97 -7.64
CA MET A 203 -4.94 -12.18 -8.20
C MET A 203 -5.47 -13.59 -7.89
N THR A 204 -4.62 -14.62 -8.03
CA THR A 204 -5.00 -16.00 -7.72
C THR A 204 -5.33 -16.15 -6.24
N LEU A 205 -4.56 -15.52 -5.36
CA LEU A 205 -4.81 -15.57 -3.92
C LEU A 205 -6.08 -14.83 -3.54
N ASP A 206 -6.31 -13.65 -4.12
CA ASP A 206 -7.54 -12.88 -3.94
C ASP A 206 -8.76 -13.75 -4.30
N VAL A 207 -8.80 -14.31 -5.51
CA VAL A 207 -9.93 -15.11 -5.99
C VAL A 207 -10.05 -16.50 -5.33
N ALA A 208 -8.92 -17.17 -5.06
CA ALA A 208 -8.95 -18.54 -4.54
C ALA A 208 -9.18 -18.59 -3.03
N LEU A 209 -8.84 -17.53 -2.31
CA LEU A 209 -9.05 -17.45 -0.87
C LEU A 209 -10.29 -16.64 -0.52
N GLY A 210 -10.81 -15.76 -1.39
CA GLY A 210 -11.97 -14.90 -1.13
C GLY A 210 -12.89 -14.74 -2.32
#